data_AF-A0A920BKD0-F1
#
_entry.id   AF-A0A920BKD0-F1
#
_cell.length_a   1.000
_cell.length_b   1.000
_cell.length_c   1.000
_cell.angle_alpha   90.00
_cell.angle_beta   90.00
_cell.angle_gamma   90.00
#
_symmetry.space_group_name_H-M   'P 1'
#
loop_
_entity.id
_entity.type
_entity.pdbx_description
1 polymer ?
#
loop_
_entity_poly.entity_id
_entity_poly.type
_entity_poly.pdbx_seq_one_letter_code
_entity_poly.pdbx_strand_id
1 'polypeptide(L)'
;MLTQIKVPSVPDAKWSFQKFNRRAQDWAIVGASVLVNNGQSGVSLVNMHSTPFRATAVEEAIASGANAKEASEQAAIGTEPTSDINASLSTVNI
;
A
#
# COMPACT_ATOMS: atom_id res chain seq x y z
N MET A 1 -8.21 24.60 -9.22
CA MET A 1 -9.40 23.82 -8.80
C MET A 1 -9.36 22.50 -9.53
N LEU A 2 -9.34 21.37 -8.81
CA LEU A 2 -9.50 20.05 -9.41
C LEU A 2 -10.98 19.85 -9.74
N THR A 3 -11.30 19.50 -10.99
CA THR A 3 -12.70 19.41 -11.46
C THR A 3 -13.18 17.98 -11.66
N GLN A 4 -12.26 17.04 -11.97
CA GLN A 4 -12.58 15.62 -12.12
C GLN A 4 -11.33 14.76 -11.95
N ILE A 5 -11.55 13.51 -11.53
CA ILE A 5 -10.60 12.40 -11.64
C ILE A 5 -11.29 11.32 -12.45
N LYS A 6 -10.64 10.83 -13.51
CA LYS A 6 -11.14 9.71 -14.31
C LYS A 6 -10.40 8.45 -13.90
N VAL A 7 -11.14 7.45 -13.43
CA VAL A 7 -10.59 6.15 -13.06
C VAL A 7 -11.12 5.12 -14.06
N PRO A 8 -10.23 4.37 -14.75
CA PRO A 8 -10.67 3.30 -15.64
C PRO A 8 -11.44 2.21 -14.88
N SER A 9 -12.54 1.74 -15.47
CA SER A 9 -13.27 0.58 -14.94
C SER A 9 -12.48 -0.70 -15.22
N VAL A 10 -12.28 -1.51 -14.17
CA VAL A 10 -11.56 -2.80 -14.24
C VAL A 10 -12.38 -3.87 -13.51
N PRO A 11 -13.51 -4.32 -14.09
CA PRO A 11 -14.50 -5.14 -13.38
C PRO A 11 -13.97 -6.53 -12.97
N ASP A 12 -12.99 -7.06 -13.70
CA ASP A 12 -12.38 -8.36 -13.43
C ASP A 12 -11.19 -8.27 -12.46
N ALA A 13 -10.80 -7.05 -12.07
CA ALA A 13 -9.71 -6.84 -11.13
C ALA A 13 -10.13 -7.25 -9.72
N LYS A 14 -9.21 -7.89 -9.00
CA LYS A 14 -9.35 -8.12 -7.56
C LYS A 14 -8.67 -6.99 -6.82
N TRP A 15 -9.26 -6.55 -5.72
CA TRP A 15 -8.68 -5.49 -4.90
C TRP A 15 -8.93 -5.77 -3.42
N SER A 16 -8.09 -5.17 -2.60
CA SER A 16 -8.29 -5.09 -1.16
C SER A 16 -7.73 -3.79 -0.65
N PHE A 17 -8.40 -3.20 0.33
CA PHE A 17 -7.89 -2.09 1.08
C PHE A 17 -7.96 -2.43 2.57
N GLN A 18 -6.80 -2.46 3.21
CA GLN A 18 -6.67 -2.72 4.64
C GLN A 18 -6.16 -1.46 5.32
N LYS A 19 -6.81 -1.11 6.41
CA LYS A 19 -6.49 0.09 7.20
C LYS A 19 -6.29 -0.33 8.65
N PHE A 20 -5.12 -0.02 9.18
CA PHE A 20 -4.83 -0.17 10.60
C PHE A 20 -4.98 1.18 11.31
N ASN A 21 -5.90 1.26 12.25
CA ASN A 21 -6.29 2.49 12.93
C ASN A 21 -6.74 2.19 14.37
N ARG A 22 -6.60 3.18 15.27
CA ARG A 22 -6.90 3.00 16.70
C ARG A 22 -8.40 2.89 16.97
N ARG A 23 -9.21 3.68 16.27
CA ARG A 23 -10.67 3.71 16.40
C ARG A 23 -11.27 3.84 15.01
N ALA A 24 -12.50 3.33 14.82
CA ALA A 24 -13.20 3.46 13.54
C ALA A 24 -13.18 4.92 13.04
N GLN A 25 -12.97 5.09 11.73
CA GLN A 25 -12.86 6.39 11.04
C GLN A 25 -11.63 7.27 11.35
N ASP A 26 -10.78 6.94 12.34
CA ASP A 26 -9.50 7.64 12.55
C ASP A 26 -8.59 7.54 11.31
N TRP A 27 -7.59 8.41 11.20
CA TRP A 27 -6.58 8.28 10.15
C TRP A 27 -5.84 6.93 10.23
N ALA A 28 -5.32 6.46 9.09
CA ALA A 28 -4.55 5.22 9.07
C ALA A 28 -3.21 5.46 9.77
N ILE A 29 -2.84 4.58 10.71
CA ILE A 29 -1.45 4.48 11.17
C ILE A 29 -0.62 3.97 9.98
N VAL A 30 -1.05 2.85 9.42
CA VAL A 30 -0.60 2.31 8.14
C VAL A 30 -1.82 1.80 7.39
N GLY A 31 -1.83 1.94 6.07
CA GLY A 31 -2.80 1.30 5.20
C GLY A 31 -2.13 0.69 3.98
N ALA A 32 -2.76 -0.32 3.40
CA ALA A 32 -2.32 -0.96 2.17
C ALA A 32 -3.51 -1.10 1.22
N SER A 33 -3.33 -0.61 -0.01
CA SER A 33 -4.23 -0.90 -1.12
C SER A 33 -3.51 -1.79 -2.12
N VAL A 34 -4.18 -2.85 -2.55
CA VAL A 34 -3.70 -3.74 -3.61
C VAL A 34 -4.79 -3.84 -4.66
N LEU A 35 -4.40 -3.77 -5.93
CA LEU A 35 -5.21 -4.12 -7.08
C LEU A 35 -4.41 -5.10 -7.93
N VAL A 36 -5.04 -6.19 -8.37
CA VAL A 36 -4.46 -7.18 -9.27
C VAL A 36 -5.39 -7.36 -10.45
N ASN A 37 -4.84 -7.25 -11.66
CA ASN A 37 -5.57 -7.36 -12.90
C ASN A 37 -4.69 -8.01 -13.99
N ASN A 38 -5.06 -9.20 -14.47
CA ASN A 38 -4.40 -9.89 -15.60
C ASN A 38 -2.87 -9.93 -15.51
N GLY A 39 -2.31 -10.33 -14.36
CA GLY A 39 -0.86 -10.42 -14.15
C GLY A 39 -0.18 -9.09 -13.83
N GLN A 40 -0.90 -7.98 -13.87
CA GLN A 40 -0.43 -6.67 -13.39
C GLN A 40 -0.92 -6.43 -11.96
N SER A 41 -0.14 -5.67 -11.19
CA SER A 41 -0.56 -5.25 -9.85
C SER A 41 -0.26 -3.76 -9.61
N GLY A 42 -1.08 -3.15 -8.77
CA GLY A 42 -0.86 -1.84 -8.18
C GLY A 42 -0.90 -1.96 -6.68
N VAL A 43 0.20 -1.60 -6.00
CA VAL A 43 0.33 -1.67 -4.53
C VAL A 43 0.68 -0.29 -4.02
N SER A 44 -0.10 0.23 -3.07
CA SER A 44 0.19 1.53 -2.46
C SER A 44 0.05 1.46 -0.94
N LEU A 45 0.92 2.20 -0.27
CA LEU A 45 0.99 2.27 1.17
C LEU A 45 0.59 3.67 1.65
N VAL A 46 -0.31 3.70 2.62
CA VAL A 46 -0.79 4.92 3.25
C VAL A 46 0.07 5.20 4.48
N ASN A 47 0.49 6.47 4.62
CA ASN A 47 1.28 6.96 5.74
C ASN A 47 2.69 6.34 5.87
N MET A 48 3.21 5.76 4.78
CA MET A 48 4.60 5.26 4.67
C MET A 48 5.55 6.25 3.98
N HIS A 49 5.08 7.47 3.72
CA HIS A 49 5.81 8.62 3.21
C HIS A 49 5.00 9.89 3.48
N SER A 50 5.60 11.06 3.26
CA SER A 50 4.91 12.36 3.30
C SER A 50 3.87 12.59 2.19
N THR A 51 3.85 11.72 1.17
CA THR A 51 2.92 11.71 0.04
C THR A 51 2.43 10.27 -0.22
N PRO A 52 1.39 10.06 -1.05
CA PRO A 52 0.98 8.70 -1.42
C PRO A 52 2.14 7.90 -2.02
N PHE A 53 2.42 6.73 -1.45
CA PHE A 53 3.57 5.89 -1.84
C PHE A 53 3.12 4.65 -2.60
N ARG A 54 3.73 4.40 -3.76
CA ARG A 54 3.51 3.19 -4.56
C ARG A 54 4.68 2.22 -4.32
N ALA A 55 4.37 1.02 -3.81
CA ALA A 55 5.37 0.03 -3.43
C ALA A 55 5.77 -0.85 -4.64
N THR A 56 6.57 -0.30 -5.55
CA THR A 56 6.96 -0.98 -6.80
C THR A 56 7.72 -2.29 -6.56
N ALA A 57 8.52 -2.39 -5.48
CA ALA A 57 9.21 -3.62 -5.13
C ALA A 57 8.25 -4.80 -4.86
N VAL A 58 7.07 -4.51 -4.26
CA VAL A 58 6.02 -5.51 -4.06
C VAL A 58 5.38 -5.89 -5.40
N GLU A 59 5.13 -4.91 -6.27
CA GLU A 59 4.57 -5.15 -7.60
C GLU A 59 5.49 -6.03 -8.46
N GLU A 60 6.80 -5.79 -8.41
CA GLU A 60 7.84 -6.57 -9.09
C GLU A 60 7.94 -8.01 -8.56
N ALA A 61 7.82 -8.19 -7.24
CA ALA A 61 7.78 -9.52 -6.62
C ALA A 61 6.55 -10.31 -7.10
N ILE A 62 5.37 -9.69 -7.10
CA ILE A 62 4.13 -10.29 -7.61
C ILE A 62 4.28 -10.67 -9.08
N ALA A 63 4.82 -9.77 -9.91
CA ALA A 63 5.05 -10.03 -11.33
C ALA A 63 6.03 -11.19 -11.57
N SER A 64 6.97 -11.41 -10.64
CA SER A 64 7.92 -12.51 -10.65
C SER A 64 7.35 -13.83 -10.10
N GLY A 65 6.06 -13.86 -9.73
CA GLY A 65 5.35 -15.05 -9.26
C GLY A 65 5.44 -15.29 -7.75
N ALA A 66 5.93 -14.32 -6.97
CA ALA A 66 5.92 -14.41 -5.51
C ALA A 66 4.49 -14.51 -4.96
N ASN A 67 4.31 -15.31 -3.92
CA ASN A 67 3.04 -15.34 -3.20
C ASN A 67 2.88 -14.08 -2.32
N ALA A 68 1.69 -13.89 -1.74
CA ALA A 68 1.37 -12.69 -0.96
C ALA A 68 2.34 -12.44 0.21
N LYS A 69 2.82 -13.51 0.87
CA LYS A 69 3.77 -13.39 1.98
C LYS A 69 5.13 -12.91 1.47
N GLU A 70 5.69 -13.59 0.48
CA GLU A 70 7.00 -13.26 -0.12
C GLU A 70 7.01 -11.84 -0.69
N ALA A 71 5.95 -11.43 -1.38
CA ALA A 71 5.83 -10.08 -1.90
C ALA A 71 5.75 -9.02 -0.78
N SER A 72 5.06 -9.33 0.33
CA SER A 72 4.90 -8.39 1.45
C SER A 72 6.21 -8.07 2.18
N GLU A 73 7.20 -8.97 2.14
CA GLU A 73 8.53 -8.75 2.71
C GLU A 73 9.27 -7.59 2.02
N GLN A 74 8.87 -7.22 0.79
CA GLN A 74 9.42 -6.09 0.05
C GLN A 74 8.74 -4.74 0.36
N ALA A 75 7.68 -4.73 1.17
CA ALA A 75 6.83 -3.55 1.36
C ALA A 75 7.55 -2.36 2.02
N ALA A 76 8.57 -2.61 2.83
CA ALA A 76 9.34 -1.55 3.50
C ALA A 76 10.33 -0.83 2.58
N ILE A 77 10.66 -1.40 1.40
CA ILE A 77 11.66 -0.85 0.49
C ILE A 77 11.22 0.53 0.00
N GLY A 78 12.07 1.53 0.20
CA GLY A 78 11.84 2.91 -0.23
C GLY A 78 10.82 3.68 0.61
N THR A 79 10.38 3.14 1.75
CA THR A 79 9.47 3.85 2.65
C THR A 79 10.22 4.83 3.56
N GLU A 80 9.58 5.97 3.86
CA GLU A 80 10.08 6.99 4.80
C GLU A 80 8.94 7.40 5.77
N PRO A 81 8.46 6.46 6.62
CA PRO A 81 7.44 6.78 7.61
C PRO A 81 7.97 7.74 8.68
N THR A 82 7.05 8.42 9.39
CA THR A 82 7.38 9.30 10.52
C THR A 82 6.80 8.76 11.82
N SER A 83 7.46 9.05 12.95
CA SER A 83 6.88 8.77 14.27
C SER A 83 5.85 9.84 14.62
N ASP A 84 4.75 9.45 15.24
CA ASP A 84 3.74 10.37 15.75
C ASP A 84 3.09 9.85 17.05
N ILE A 85 2.02 10.50 17.49
CA ILE A 85 1.26 10.11 18.67
C ILE A 85 0.54 8.76 18.53
N ASN A 86 0.41 8.25 17.30
CA ASN A 86 -0.28 7.00 17.00
C ASN A 86 0.68 5.81 16.97
N ALA A 87 1.92 6.00 16.50
CA ALA A 87 2.95 4.98 16.48
C ALA A 87 4.39 5.57 16.44
N SER A 88 5.34 4.83 17.02
CA SER A 88 6.78 5.10 16.88
C SER A 88 7.37 4.36 15.68
N LEU A 89 8.39 4.93 15.06
CA LEU A 89 9.25 4.20 14.13
C LEU A 89 10.03 3.13 14.88
N SER A 90 10.03 1.92 14.33
CA SER A 90 10.90 0.84 14.76
C SER A 90 11.56 0.22 13.54
N THR A 91 12.87 0.01 13.59
CA THR A 91 13.59 -0.76 12.58
C THR A 91 13.25 -2.25 12.77
N VAL A 92 12.11 -2.69 12.24
CA VAL A 92 11.72 -4.10 12.21
C VAL A 92 11.32 -4.44 10.78
N ASN A 93 12.02 -5.42 10.20
CA ASN A 93 11.68 -5.98 8.90
C ASN A 93 10.30 -6.65 8.99
N ILE A 94 9.39 -6.25 8.09
CA ILE A 94 8.03 -6.78 7.95
C ILE A 94 8.07 -8.16 7.29
#